data_AF-G5A4N0-F1
#
_entry.id   AF-G5A4N0-F1
#
_cell.length_a   1.000
_cell.length_b   1.000
_cell.length_c   1.000
_cell.angle_alpha   90.00
_cell.angle_beta   90.00
_cell.angle_gamma   90.00
#
_symmetry.space_group_name_H-M   'P 1'
#
loop_
_entity.id
_entity.type
_entity.pdbx_description
1 polymer ?
#
loop_
_entity_poly.entity_id
_entity_poly.type
_entity_poly.pdbx_seq_one_letter_code
_entity_poly.pdbx_strand_id
1 'polypeptide(L)'
;LLQARSYIKFMTPHKITQDLVVPDNTPSETTNLNVFCPVKGLLVAGAWWNVAATHYYTIPDSKLCHFVVPQYNIHGSYLLGTEKVTPSPTTPASCSNESFAFHHYFYHGSIGFYAFYEEASGTYCSIDQTAYVKVHGLGTYDSNGAHLAKDTGHTTYRRSYWYGLFGAVWIVYRTMLMRRSFISCKRFGRRSDIMQQQMRFKDAVVYVQESLRLSAHGARNYHRAAILYLLVEGLMSDLFMLIAQDGFIAKIQYISLGYNLSGVLSMLFEMVESMKWLSEKWRCLVKRLVFNYETALVGEFCCAAAMQSYLTLLNRSSLKHTQPEEAASYYVWSLAGHGVIVLGIVATIVSIRATGALIAVRFTFGSLKPFTTACSVDSALGVRSKMILLSGYVWVDGELRYKVETLKSFGIVSIEEEDGASCLVIHKLRWLAIPRQDMIVIGEVHESRVQPCIERPCTGVVSVFDRTLGGPTNTAHESPLIEKQTFVRQMPYRT
;
A
#
# COMPACT_ATOMS: atom_id res chain seq x y z
N LEU A 1 -10.05 -5.85 11.37
CA LEU A 1 -10.66 -5.05 12.44
C LEU A 1 -10.49 -3.54 12.19
N LEU A 2 -9.26 -3.01 12.16
CA LEU A 2 -9.00 -1.57 11.97
C LEU A 2 -9.69 -1.00 10.72
N GLN A 3 -9.54 -1.65 9.57
CA GLN A 3 -10.17 -1.23 8.33
C GLN A 3 -11.71 -1.23 8.39
N ALA A 4 -12.32 -2.21 9.06
CA ALA A 4 -13.77 -2.24 9.25
C ALA A 4 -14.24 -1.09 10.14
N ARG A 5 -13.46 -0.72 11.16
CA ARG A 5 -13.74 0.44 12.01
C ARG A 5 -13.69 1.74 11.21
N SER A 6 -12.63 1.94 10.42
CA SER A 6 -12.50 3.11 9.54
C SER A 6 -13.66 3.18 8.56
N TYR A 7 -13.99 2.05 7.91
CA TYR A 7 -15.12 1.95 7.00
C TYR A 7 -16.45 2.35 7.65
N ILE A 8 -16.76 1.84 8.84
CA ILE A 8 -18.00 2.20 9.56
C ILE A 8 -18.03 3.71 9.85
N LYS A 9 -16.92 4.31 10.31
CA LYS A 9 -16.86 5.75 10.57
C LYS A 9 -17.17 6.59 9.33
N PHE A 10 -16.57 6.25 8.19
CA PHE A 10 -16.74 7.00 6.95
C PHE A 10 -18.06 6.71 6.21
N MET A 11 -18.62 5.51 6.37
CA MET A 11 -19.92 5.15 5.81
C MET A 11 -21.09 5.75 6.61
N THR A 12 -20.88 6.04 7.90
CA THR A 12 -21.91 6.60 8.77
C THR A 12 -22.36 7.94 8.20
N PRO A 13 -23.69 8.16 7.99
CA PRO A 13 -24.19 9.44 7.52
C PRO A 13 -23.81 10.56 8.50
N HIS A 14 -23.37 11.68 7.97
CA HIS A 14 -22.96 12.84 8.75
C HIS A 14 -23.85 14.05 8.44
N LYS A 15 -23.80 15.05 9.31
CA LYS A 15 -24.51 16.32 9.16
C LYS A 15 -23.55 17.45 9.50
N ILE A 16 -23.51 18.46 8.64
CA ILE A 16 -22.69 19.67 8.86
C ILE A 16 -23.38 20.52 9.92
N THR A 17 -22.62 21.05 10.87
CA THR A 17 -23.15 21.97 11.88
C THR A 17 -23.75 23.21 11.20
N GLN A 18 -24.91 23.64 11.68
CA GLN A 18 -25.79 24.58 10.96
C GLN A 18 -25.17 25.97 10.74
N ASP A 19 -24.32 26.42 11.66
CA ASP A 19 -23.57 27.68 11.60
C ASP A 19 -22.45 27.67 10.54
N LEU A 20 -22.05 26.49 10.08
CA LEU A 20 -21.07 26.30 9.01
C LEU A 20 -21.71 26.16 7.63
N VAL A 21 -23.04 26.12 7.53
CA VAL A 21 -23.76 26.03 6.26
C VAL A 21 -24.08 27.44 5.75
N VAL A 22 -23.75 27.72 4.49
CA VAL A 22 -24.10 29.00 3.87
C VAL A 22 -25.61 29.06 3.65
N PRO A 23 -26.31 30.12 4.11
CA PRO A 23 -27.72 30.30 3.80
C PRO A 23 -27.97 30.43 2.29
N ASP A 24 -29.09 29.89 1.82
CA ASP A 24 -29.44 29.90 0.40
C ASP A 24 -29.45 31.33 -0.17
N ASN A 25 -28.92 31.48 -1.40
CA ASN A 25 -28.81 32.74 -2.13
C ASN A 25 -27.88 33.81 -1.51
N THR A 26 -27.02 33.45 -0.54
CA THR A 26 -26.01 34.39 -0.02
C THR A 26 -24.89 34.60 -1.06
N PRO A 27 -24.59 35.85 -1.48
CA PRO A 27 -23.53 36.11 -2.46
C PRO A 27 -22.14 35.90 -1.84
N SER A 28 -21.20 35.42 -2.66
CA SER A 28 -19.78 35.31 -2.27
C SER A 28 -19.08 36.67 -2.42
N GLU A 29 -18.29 37.05 -1.43
CA GLU A 29 -17.52 38.30 -1.39
C GLU A 29 -16.01 38.03 -1.30
N THR A 30 -15.20 38.87 -1.95
CA THR A 30 -13.72 38.77 -1.93
C THR A 30 -13.04 40.04 -1.40
N THR A 31 -13.80 41.10 -1.13
CA THR A 31 -13.28 42.39 -0.67
C THR A 31 -12.70 42.28 0.74
N ASN A 32 -11.47 42.76 0.95
CA ASN A 32 -10.75 42.69 2.23
C ASN A 32 -10.63 41.27 2.82
N LEU A 33 -10.48 40.26 1.95
CA LEU A 33 -10.46 38.85 2.33
C LEU A 33 -9.45 38.53 3.45
N ASN A 34 -8.23 39.06 3.38
CA ASN A 34 -7.19 38.78 4.38
C ASN A 34 -7.49 39.37 5.78
N VAL A 35 -8.38 40.37 5.85
CA VAL A 35 -8.80 40.98 7.11
C VAL A 35 -9.90 40.13 7.75
N PHE A 36 -10.88 39.70 6.95
CA PHE A 36 -12.02 38.93 7.45
C PHE A 36 -11.73 37.43 7.61
N CYS A 37 -10.82 36.91 6.81
CA CYS A 37 -10.44 35.50 6.75
C CYS A 37 -8.93 35.34 6.96
N PRO A 38 -8.40 35.65 8.17
CA PRO A 38 -6.95 35.79 8.39
C PRO A 38 -6.19 34.46 8.54
N VAL A 39 -6.90 33.32 8.52
CA VAL A 39 -6.34 31.99 8.77
C VAL A 39 -5.42 31.57 7.63
N LYS A 40 -4.16 31.26 7.95
CA LYS A 40 -3.14 30.80 6.98
C LYS A 40 -2.68 29.36 7.18
N GLY A 41 -2.97 28.79 8.34
CA GLY A 41 -2.55 27.44 8.68
C GLY A 41 -3.59 26.72 9.52
N LEU A 42 -3.66 25.40 9.36
CA LEU A 42 -4.49 24.52 10.17
C LEU A 42 -3.60 23.42 10.76
N LEU A 43 -3.63 23.24 12.07
CA LEU A 43 -2.97 22.13 12.75
C LEU A 43 -4.05 21.11 13.16
N VAL A 44 -4.09 19.98 12.46
CA VAL A 44 -5.01 18.85 12.75
C VAL A 44 -4.19 17.61 13.02
N ALA A 45 -4.49 16.93 14.11
CA ALA A 45 -3.80 15.72 14.57
C ALA A 45 -2.26 15.81 14.57
N GLY A 46 -1.75 17.00 14.92
CA GLY A 46 -0.33 17.32 14.93
C GLY A 46 0.36 17.37 13.55
N ALA A 47 -0.40 17.40 12.45
CA ALA A 47 0.08 17.74 11.12
C ALA A 47 -0.38 19.15 10.74
N TRP A 48 0.54 19.94 10.16
CA TRP A 48 0.26 21.32 9.74
C TRP A 48 -0.11 21.38 8.25
N TRP A 49 -1.14 22.15 7.90
CA TRP A 49 -1.70 22.27 6.56
C TRP A 49 -1.75 23.74 6.11
N ASN A 50 -1.45 23.97 4.84
CA ASN A 50 -1.54 25.29 4.21
C ASN A 50 -3.00 25.64 3.94
N VAL A 51 -3.49 26.77 4.46
CA VAL A 51 -4.86 27.22 4.19
C VAL A 51 -4.82 28.49 3.35
N ALA A 52 -5.65 28.52 2.32
CA ALA A 52 -5.91 29.73 1.53
C ALA A 52 -7.41 30.01 1.52
N ALA A 53 -7.81 31.16 2.06
CA ALA A 53 -9.17 31.66 1.89
C ALA A 53 -9.37 32.09 0.43
N THR A 54 -10.55 31.84 -0.14
CA THR A 54 -10.89 32.26 -1.51
C THR A 54 -11.95 33.35 -1.53
N HIS A 55 -12.94 33.24 -0.66
CA HIS A 55 -14.08 34.16 -0.53
C HIS A 55 -14.75 33.96 0.83
N TYR A 56 -15.65 34.86 1.19
CA TYR A 56 -16.52 34.71 2.36
C TYR A 56 -17.97 35.00 2.04
N TYR A 57 -18.85 34.60 2.95
CA TYR A 57 -20.26 34.89 2.94
C TYR A 57 -20.60 35.71 4.19
N THR A 58 -21.33 36.80 4.01
CA THR A 58 -21.83 37.61 5.13
C THR A 58 -23.12 36.98 5.66
N ILE A 59 -23.10 36.55 6.92
CA ILE A 59 -24.25 36.00 7.64
C ILE A 59 -24.63 36.95 8.80
N PRO A 60 -25.86 36.91 9.35
CA PRO A 60 -26.40 37.97 10.20
C PRO A 60 -25.48 38.44 11.34
N ASP A 61 -24.76 37.53 12.00
CA ASP A 61 -23.92 37.83 13.17
C ASP A 61 -22.42 37.53 12.96
N SER A 62 -22.00 37.12 11.76
CA SER A 62 -20.62 36.69 11.52
C SER A 62 -20.26 36.59 10.03
N LYS A 63 -19.04 36.15 9.73
CA LYS A 63 -18.59 35.86 8.37
C LYS A 63 -18.16 34.41 8.28
N LEU A 64 -18.67 33.72 7.26
CA LEU A 64 -18.31 32.35 6.95
C LEU A 64 -17.28 32.36 5.82
N CYS A 65 -16.05 31.95 6.12
CA CYS A 65 -14.94 32.00 5.18
C CYS A 65 -14.79 30.66 4.46
N HIS A 66 -14.88 30.66 3.14
CA HIS A 66 -14.52 29.48 2.35
C HIS A 66 -13.01 29.41 2.18
N PHE A 67 -12.46 28.21 2.34
CA PHE A 67 -11.04 27.95 2.22
C PHE A 67 -10.74 26.71 1.41
N VAL A 68 -9.51 26.68 0.90
CA VAL A 68 -8.96 25.55 0.17
C VAL A 68 -7.61 25.13 0.74
N VAL A 69 -7.30 23.85 0.61
CA VAL A 69 -5.92 23.35 0.65
C VAL A 69 -5.61 22.79 -0.74
N PRO A 70 -5.07 23.62 -1.65
CA PRO A 70 -4.99 23.28 -3.06
C PRO A 70 -4.22 21.98 -3.32
N GLN A 71 -3.16 21.74 -2.55
CA GLN A 71 -2.28 20.58 -2.70
C GLN A 71 -2.99 19.25 -2.41
N TYR A 72 -4.19 19.29 -1.82
CA TYR A 72 -4.92 18.11 -1.37
C TYR A 72 -6.38 18.06 -1.84
N ASN A 73 -6.81 18.97 -2.74
CA ASN A 73 -8.22 19.04 -3.19
C ASN A 73 -9.19 19.11 -1.99
N ILE A 74 -8.83 19.92 -1.01
CA ILE A 74 -9.65 20.19 0.17
C ILE A 74 -10.42 21.48 -0.05
N HIS A 75 -11.72 21.42 0.20
CA HIS A 75 -12.64 22.55 0.16
C HIS A 75 -13.50 22.54 1.41
N GLY A 76 -13.67 23.70 2.03
CA GLY A 76 -14.39 23.78 3.28
C GLY A 76 -14.77 25.20 3.63
N SER A 77 -15.46 25.34 4.76
CA SER A 77 -15.78 26.64 5.33
C SER A 77 -15.44 26.66 6.81
N TYR A 78 -14.98 27.81 7.28
CA TYR A 78 -14.74 28.04 8.69
C TYR A 78 -15.45 29.29 9.19
N LEU A 79 -15.82 29.22 10.46
CA LEU A 79 -16.35 30.32 11.25
C LEU A 79 -15.31 30.71 12.30
N LEU A 80 -15.04 32.01 12.37
CA LEU A 80 -14.12 32.59 13.34
C LEU A 80 -14.90 33.46 14.32
N GLY A 81 -14.77 33.16 15.62
CA GLY A 81 -15.35 33.96 16.69
C GLY A 81 -14.66 35.32 16.81
N THR A 82 -15.43 36.34 17.22
CA THR A 82 -14.94 37.70 17.44
C THR A 82 -14.36 37.92 18.84
N GLU A 83 -14.77 37.10 19.79
CA GLU A 83 -14.35 37.19 21.19
C GLU A 83 -13.18 36.25 21.51
N LYS A 84 -12.34 36.70 22.45
CA LYS A 84 -11.22 35.91 22.96
C LYS A 84 -11.75 34.79 23.85
N VAL A 85 -11.23 33.59 23.66
CA VAL A 85 -11.62 32.39 24.40
C VAL A 85 -10.40 31.70 25.01
N THR A 86 -10.64 30.82 25.98
CA THR A 86 -9.59 29.97 26.53
C THR A 86 -9.00 29.09 25.41
N PRO A 87 -7.66 29.04 25.26
CA PRO A 87 -7.01 28.25 24.22
C PRO A 87 -7.35 26.76 24.33
N SER A 88 -7.43 26.09 23.19
CA SER A 88 -7.58 24.64 23.16
C SER A 88 -6.31 23.94 23.69
N PRO A 89 -6.39 22.67 24.16
CA PRO A 89 -5.22 21.95 24.68
C PRO A 89 -4.07 21.77 23.68
N THR A 90 -4.34 21.87 22.38
CA THR A 90 -3.34 21.74 21.31
C THR A 90 -2.72 23.08 20.91
N THR A 91 -3.24 24.20 21.43
CA THR A 91 -2.73 25.54 21.17
C THR A 91 -1.49 25.83 22.00
N PRO A 92 -0.42 26.39 21.42
CA PRO A 92 0.80 26.71 22.14
C PRO A 92 0.56 27.80 23.19
N ALA A 93 1.31 27.73 24.30
CA ALA A 93 1.17 28.66 25.42
C ALA A 93 1.36 30.14 25.03
N SER A 94 2.15 30.40 23.97
CA SER A 94 2.36 31.74 23.41
C SER A 94 1.08 32.41 22.89
N CYS A 95 0.05 31.63 22.57
CA CYS A 95 -1.23 32.09 22.01
C CYS A 95 -2.34 32.21 23.06
N SER A 96 -2.04 32.01 24.35
CA SER A 96 -3.05 31.91 25.42
C SER A 96 -3.98 33.12 25.55
N ASN A 97 -3.49 34.34 25.31
CA ASN A 97 -4.26 35.58 25.41
C ASN A 97 -4.75 36.12 24.05
N GLU A 98 -4.49 35.38 22.97
CA GLU A 98 -4.70 35.78 21.58
C GLU A 98 -5.40 34.66 20.79
N SER A 99 -6.28 33.93 21.50
CA SER A 99 -7.04 32.78 20.98
C SER A 99 -8.51 33.14 20.78
N PHE A 100 -9.05 32.76 19.62
CA PHE A 100 -10.44 32.99 19.21
C PHE A 100 -11.12 31.66 18.90
N ALA A 101 -12.43 31.55 19.13
CA ALA A 101 -13.17 30.33 18.80
C ALA A 101 -13.09 30.04 17.31
N PHE A 102 -12.83 28.78 16.93
CA PHE A 102 -12.69 28.38 15.55
C PHE A 102 -13.44 27.07 15.30
N HIS A 103 -14.30 27.08 14.29
CA HIS A 103 -15.08 25.93 13.84
C HIS A 103 -14.96 25.81 12.35
N HIS A 104 -14.76 24.59 11.85
CA HIS A 104 -14.73 24.37 10.41
C HIS A 104 -15.23 22.99 10.05
N TYR A 105 -15.63 22.86 8.79
CA TYR A 105 -15.69 21.57 8.12
C TYR A 105 -14.92 21.65 6.81
N PHE A 106 -14.47 20.51 6.33
CA PHE A 106 -14.03 20.39 4.96
C PHE A 106 -14.38 19.03 4.36
N TYR A 107 -14.31 19.00 3.04
CA TYR A 107 -14.24 17.80 2.24
C TYR A 107 -12.89 17.69 1.55
N HIS A 108 -12.26 16.53 1.64
CA HIS A 108 -11.07 16.14 0.87
C HIS A 108 -11.50 15.21 -0.27
N GLY A 109 -11.35 15.66 -1.52
CA GLY A 109 -11.75 14.85 -2.67
C GLY A 109 -10.84 13.64 -2.89
N SER A 110 -11.44 12.46 -3.06
CA SER A 110 -10.74 11.21 -3.34
C SER A 110 -10.37 11.08 -4.83
N ILE A 111 -9.72 9.98 -5.21
CA ILE A 111 -9.55 9.58 -6.63
C ILE A 111 -10.89 9.08 -7.22
N GLY A 112 -11.78 8.56 -6.38
CA GLY A 112 -13.13 8.16 -6.77
C GLY A 112 -14.13 9.32 -6.86
N PHE A 113 -15.41 9.01 -7.15
CA PHE A 113 -16.52 9.98 -7.16
C PHE A 113 -17.03 10.32 -5.74
N TYR A 114 -16.14 10.52 -4.77
CA TYR A 114 -16.53 10.89 -3.41
C TYR A 114 -15.43 11.70 -2.71
N ALA A 115 -15.81 12.34 -1.60
CA ALA A 115 -14.91 13.10 -0.75
C ALA A 115 -15.05 12.68 0.72
N PHE A 116 -13.95 12.73 1.47
CA PHE A 116 -13.91 12.52 2.92
C PHE A 116 -14.31 13.80 3.63
N TYR A 117 -15.30 13.69 4.52
CA TYR A 117 -15.76 14.77 5.38
C TYR A 117 -15.00 14.76 6.71
N GLU A 118 -14.61 15.94 7.15
CA GLU A 118 -14.11 16.22 8.48
C GLU A 118 -14.78 17.48 9.02
N GLU A 119 -15.10 17.45 10.30
CA GLU A 119 -15.52 18.63 11.05
C GLU A 119 -14.78 18.69 12.37
N ALA A 120 -14.31 19.89 12.68
CA ALA A 120 -13.41 20.12 13.79
C ALA A 120 -13.67 21.47 14.45
N SER A 121 -13.23 21.55 15.70
CA SER A 121 -13.36 22.74 16.52
C SER A 121 -12.10 22.94 17.35
N GLY A 122 -11.83 24.18 17.72
CA GLY A 122 -10.69 24.53 18.55
C GLY A 122 -10.51 26.04 18.61
N THR A 123 -9.27 26.49 18.50
CA THR A 123 -8.94 27.91 18.65
C THR A 123 -7.96 28.40 17.60
N TYR A 124 -8.25 29.58 17.04
CA TYR A 124 -7.38 30.32 16.15
C TYR A 124 -6.46 31.26 16.93
N CYS A 125 -5.17 31.24 16.63
CA CYS A 125 -4.20 32.17 17.20
C CYS A 125 -3.91 33.35 16.26
N SER A 126 -4.12 34.57 16.73
CA SER A 126 -3.87 35.78 15.94
C SER A 126 -2.38 36.07 15.70
N ILE A 127 -1.50 35.59 16.59
CA ILE A 127 -0.05 35.83 16.54
C ILE A 127 0.62 35.09 15.37
N ASP A 128 0.31 33.80 15.21
CA ASP A 128 0.92 32.94 14.18
C ASP A 128 -0.03 32.61 13.02
N GLN A 129 -1.26 33.13 13.06
CA GLN A 129 -2.31 32.96 12.06
C GLN A 129 -2.69 31.49 11.80
N THR A 130 -2.56 30.64 12.83
CA THR A 130 -2.85 29.20 12.75
C THR A 130 -4.05 28.82 13.61
N ALA A 131 -4.93 28.00 13.04
CA ALA A 131 -6.00 27.34 13.77
C ALA A 131 -5.54 25.98 14.34
N TYR A 132 -5.75 25.78 15.62
CA TYR A 132 -5.41 24.57 16.37
C TYR A 132 -6.70 23.85 16.72
N VAL A 133 -6.92 22.68 16.13
CA VAL A 133 -8.24 22.06 16.14
C VAL A 133 -8.21 20.59 16.52
N LYS A 134 -9.36 20.09 16.96
CA LYS A 134 -9.60 18.69 17.22
C LYS A 134 -10.83 18.23 16.44
N VAL A 135 -10.69 17.09 15.77
CA VAL A 135 -11.76 16.48 14.98
C VAL A 135 -12.84 15.89 15.87
N HIS A 136 -14.09 16.20 15.55
CA HIS A 136 -15.27 15.63 16.19
C HIS A 136 -16.28 15.03 15.19
N GLY A 137 -16.21 15.38 13.92
CA GLY A 137 -17.06 14.83 12.85
C GLY A 137 -16.25 14.14 11.75
N LEU A 138 -16.74 12.99 11.27
CA LEU A 138 -16.19 12.23 10.15
C LEU A 138 -17.30 11.63 9.30
N GLY A 139 -17.05 11.49 8.00
CA GLY A 139 -18.02 10.95 7.05
C GLY A 139 -17.51 10.97 5.62
N THR A 140 -18.40 10.72 4.67
CA THR A 140 -18.09 10.79 3.23
C THR A 140 -19.29 11.29 2.44
N TYR A 141 -19.06 11.91 1.29
CA TYR A 141 -20.13 12.40 0.42
C TYR A 141 -19.80 12.20 -1.06
N ASP A 142 -20.79 11.84 -1.88
CA ASP A 142 -20.64 11.66 -3.32
C ASP A 142 -20.52 13.01 -4.04
N SER A 143 -19.34 13.61 -3.95
CA SER A 143 -18.98 14.90 -4.56
C SER A 143 -17.47 14.95 -4.78
N ASN A 144 -17.02 15.55 -5.89
CA ASN A 144 -15.60 15.77 -6.15
C ASN A 144 -15.38 16.90 -7.18
N GLY A 145 -14.14 17.34 -7.36
CA GLY A 145 -13.73 18.32 -8.36
C GLY A 145 -14.49 19.64 -8.27
N ALA A 146 -14.98 20.14 -9.41
CA ALA A 146 -15.66 21.43 -9.47
C ALA A 146 -16.97 21.50 -8.65
N HIS A 147 -17.66 20.36 -8.48
CA HIS A 147 -18.86 20.32 -7.65
C HIS A 147 -18.50 20.49 -6.16
N LEU A 148 -17.38 19.91 -5.73
CA LEU A 148 -16.88 20.06 -4.37
C LEU A 148 -16.46 21.50 -4.07
N ALA A 149 -15.81 22.17 -5.02
CA ALA A 149 -15.41 23.57 -4.88
C ALA A 149 -16.58 24.56 -4.78
N LYS A 150 -17.79 24.14 -5.18
CA LYS A 150 -19.02 24.95 -5.13
C LYS A 150 -19.98 24.49 -4.04
N ASP A 151 -19.61 23.48 -3.23
CA ASP A 151 -20.47 22.97 -2.17
C ASP A 151 -20.53 23.97 -1.02
N THR A 152 -21.73 24.48 -0.75
CA THR A 152 -22.02 25.44 0.32
C THR A 152 -22.49 24.78 1.62
N GLY A 153 -22.50 23.45 1.66
CA GLY A 153 -23.05 22.68 2.77
C GLY A 153 -24.57 22.55 2.71
N HIS A 154 -25.12 21.68 3.55
CA HIS A 154 -26.58 21.48 3.67
C HIS A 154 -26.88 20.90 5.04
N THR A 155 -28.08 21.19 5.57
CA THR A 155 -28.49 20.81 6.93
C THR A 155 -29.05 19.39 7.05
N THR A 156 -29.17 18.66 5.94
CA THR A 156 -29.60 17.26 5.92
C THR A 156 -28.43 16.30 6.12
N TYR A 157 -28.76 15.05 6.47
CA TYR A 157 -27.77 13.99 6.45
C TYR A 157 -27.20 13.78 5.05
N ARG A 158 -25.88 13.62 4.98
CA ARG A 158 -25.10 13.34 3.78
C ARG A 158 -24.36 12.02 3.98
N ARG A 159 -24.15 11.28 2.89
CA ARG A 159 -23.38 10.02 2.86
C ARG A 159 -22.88 9.75 1.45
N SER A 160 -21.84 8.92 1.32
CA SER A 160 -21.38 8.40 0.04
C SER A 160 -21.87 6.96 -0.18
N TYR A 161 -22.66 6.76 -1.24
CA TYR A 161 -23.01 5.42 -1.70
C TYR A 161 -21.82 4.76 -2.42
N TRP A 162 -20.98 5.56 -3.09
CA TRP A 162 -19.78 5.06 -3.76
C TRP A 162 -18.81 4.43 -2.77
N TYR A 163 -18.42 5.18 -1.74
CA TYR A 163 -17.56 4.68 -0.66
C TYR A 163 -18.20 3.50 0.06
N GLY A 164 -19.52 3.59 0.35
CA GLY A 164 -20.28 2.52 0.97
C GLY A 164 -20.16 1.20 0.20
N LEU A 165 -20.35 1.22 -1.12
CA LEU A 165 -20.29 0.04 -1.97
C LEU A 165 -18.86 -0.52 -2.09
N PHE A 166 -17.91 0.30 -2.53
CA PHE A 166 -16.53 -0.17 -2.77
C PHE A 166 -15.81 -0.55 -1.48
N GLY A 167 -16.06 0.18 -0.39
CA GLY A 167 -15.59 -0.18 0.94
C GLY A 167 -16.17 -1.53 1.40
N ALA A 168 -17.46 -1.79 1.18
CA ALA A 168 -18.07 -3.09 1.50
C ALA A 168 -17.43 -4.23 0.70
N VAL A 169 -17.30 -4.07 -0.63
CA VAL A 169 -16.63 -5.05 -1.51
C VAL A 169 -15.22 -5.35 -1.00
N TRP A 170 -14.47 -4.31 -0.62
CA TRP A 170 -13.11 -4.48 -0.10
C TRP A 170 -13.07 -5.22 1.24
N ILE A 171 -13.96 -4.91 2.17
CA ILE A 171 -14.08 -5.62 3.46
C ILE A 171 -14.45 -7.09 3.26
N VAL A 172 -15.39 -7.38 2.35
CA VAL A 172 -15.76 -8.76 1.98
C VAL A 172 -14.56 -9.49 1.39
N TYR A 173 -13.85 -8.86 0.46
CA TYR A 173 -12.65 -9.43 -0.16
C TYR A 173 -11.57 -9.77 0.88
N ARG A 174 -11.26 -8.83 1.78
CA ARG A 174 -10.29 -9.04 2.87
C ARG A 174 -10.73 -10.13 3.83
N THR A 175 -12.02 -10.22 4.14
CA THR A 175 -12.57 -11.30 4.99
C THR A 175 -12.39 -12.66 4.33
N MET A 176 -12.69 -12.77 3.03
CA MET A 176 -12.48 -14.01 2.27
C MET A 176 -11.00 -14.38 2.16
N LEU A 177 -10.13 -13.38 1.97
CA LEU A 177 -8.68 -13.57 1.99
C LEU A 177 -8.22 -14.13 3.35
N MET A 178 -8.63 -13.53 4.46
CA MET A 178 -8.29 -14.02 5.80
C MET A 178 -8.79 -15.44 6.03
N ARG A 179 -10.01 -15.76 5.58
CA ARG A 179 -10.58 -17.11 5.68
C ARG A 179 -9.75 -18.13 4.89
N ARG A 180 -9.36 -17.83 3.63
CA ARG A 180 -8.53 -18.75 2.84
C ARG A 180 -7.15 -18.94 3.46
N SER A 181 -6.53 -17.87 3.95
CA SER A 181 -5.21 -17.94 4.60
C SER A 181 -5.28 -18.75 5.87
N PHE A 182 -6.30 -18.56 6.71
CA PHE A 182 -6.52 -19.35 7.92
C PHE A 182 -6.64 -20.85 7.62
N ILE A 183 -7.46 -21.23 6.62
CA ILE A 183 -7.63 -22.64 6.25
C ILE A 183 -6.32 -23.21 5.66
N SER A 184 -5.61 -22.43 4.84
CA SER A 184 -4.31 -22.81 4.27
C SER A 184 -3.28 -23.09 5.38
N CYS A 185 -3.14 -22.16 6.35
CA CYS A 185 -2.26 -22.34 7.52
C CYS A 185 -2.65 -23.55 8.37
N LYS A 186 -3.95 -23.78 8.61
CA LYS A 186 -4.43 -24.97 9.34
C LYS A 186 -4.04 -26.26 8.63
N ARG A 187 -4.15 -26.31 7.30
CA ARG A 187 -3.75 -27.48 6.50
C ARG A 187 -2.24 -27.68 6.50
N PHE A 188 -1.47 -26.60 6.42
CA PHE A 188 -0.02 -26.64 6.52
C PHE A 188 0.46 -27.19 7.87
N GLY A 189 -0.13 -26.73 8.99
CA GLY A 189 0.13 -27.26 10.33
C GLY A 189 -0.19 -28.76 10.41
N ARG A 190 -1.42 -29.16 10.01
CA ARG A 190 -1.83 -30.58 10.02
C ARG A 190 -0.91 -31.46 9.17
N ARG A 191 -0.46 -30.97 8.01
CA ARG A 191 0.47 -31.73 7.14
C ARG A 191 1.83 -31.87 7.80
N SER A 192 2.33 -30.81 8.44
CA SER A 192 3.58 -30.87 9.21
C SER A 192 3.50 -31.92 10.31
N ASP A 193 2.37 -32.03 11.02
CA ASP A 193 2.14 -33.06 12.03
C ASP A 193 2.15 -34.48 11.44
N ILE A 194 1.45 -34.69 10.31
CA ILE A 194 1.39 -35.99 9.61
C ILE A 194 2.79 -36.43 9.16
N MET A 195 3.62 -35.50 8.69
CA MET A 195 4.99 -35.78 8.25
C MET A 195 5.99 -35.84 9.41
N GLN A 196 5.53 -35.70 10.66
CA GLN A 196 6.35 -35.63 11.87
C GLN A 196 7.44 -34.54 11.82
N GLN A 197 7.10 -33.39 11.23
CA GLN A 197 8.03 -32.29 10.99
C GLN A 197 7.78 -31.14 11.96
N GLN A 198 8.74 -30.86 12.86
CA GLN A 198 8.64 -29.74 13.80
C GLN A 198 8.51 -28.39 13.07
N MET A 199 7.45 -27.64 13.36
CA MET A 199 7.24 -26.30 12.79
C MET A 199 7.78 -25.24 13.74
N ARG A 200 8.82 -24.50 13.32
CA ARG A 200 9.32 -23.38 14.11
C ARG A 200 8.46 -22.15 13.89
N PHE A 201 8.53 -21.21 14.83
CA PHE A 201 7.81 -19.94 14.73
C PHE A 201 8.13 -19.18 13.44
N LYS A 202 9.41 -19.11 13.06
CA LYS A 202 9.86 -18.49 11.80
C LYS A 202 9.16 -19.11 10.58
N ASP A 203 9.07 -20.44 10.54
CA ASP A 203 8.49 -21.17 9.41
C ASP A 203 6.99 -20.85 9.29
N ALA A 204 6.29 -20.80 10.42
CA ALA A 204 4.88 -20.41 10.47
C ALA A 204 4.65 -18.96 10.01
N VAL A 205 5.50 -18.01 10.44
CA VAL A 205 5.38 -16.59 10.05
C VAL A 205 5.56 -16.40 8.55
N VAL A 206 6.57 -17.04 7.96
CA VAL A 206 6.81 -17.00 6.50
C VAL A 206 5.61 -17.55 5.74
N TYR A 207 5.11 -18.72 6.13
CA TYR A 207 3.96 -19.34 5.49
C TYR A 207 2.69 -18.50 5.61
N VAL A 208 2.42 -17.93 6.79
CA VAL A 208 1.29 -17.02 7.01
C VAL A 208 1.37 -15.84 6.05
N GLN A 209 2.54 -15.22 5.92
CA GLN A 209 2.71 -14.06 5.05
C GLN A 209 2.60 -14.40 3.54
N GLU A 210 3.08 -15.57 3.10
CA GLU A 210 2.83 -16.08 1.74
C GLU A 210 1.32 -16.33 1.53
N SER A 211 0.65 -16.97 2.50
CA SER A 211 -0.79 -17.27 2.40
C SER A 211 -1.69 -16.03 2.37
N LEU A 212 -1.21 -14.91 2.94
CA LEU A 212 -1.89 -13.60 2.97
C LEU A 212 -1.68 -12.77 1.68
N ARG A 213 -1.09 -13.36 0.64
CA ARG A 213 -0.98 -12.74 -0.68
C ARG A 213 -2.34 -12.20 -1.13
N LEU A 214 -2.35 -11.00 -1.70
CA LEU A 214 -3.56 -10.35 -2.19
C LEU A 214 -4.10 -11.04 -3.44
N SER A 215 -3.26 -11.26 -4.45
CA SER A 215 -3.63 -11.91 -5.71
C SER A 215 -3.62 -13.45 -5.59
N ALA A 216 -4.44 -14.13 -6.39
CA ALA A 216 -4.36 -15.59 -6.53
C ALA A 216 -3.22 -16.00 -7.48
N HIS A 217 -2.75 -17.24 -7.39
CA HIS A 217 -1.84 -17.80 -8.39
C HIS A 217 -2.53 -17.85 -9.77
N GLY A 218 -1.82 -17.38 -10.80
CA GLY A 218 -2.37 -17.25 -12.15
C GLY A 218 -3.23 -16.01 -12.39
N ALA A 219 -3.32 -15.07 -11.43
CA ALA A 219 -3.99 -13.79 -11.65
C ALA A 219 -3.39 -13.06 -12.87
N ARG A 220 -4.27 -12.47 -13.69
CA ARG A 220 -3.90 -11.54 -14.78
C ARG A 220 -3.78 -10.11 -14.27
N ASN A 221 -3.13 -9.23 -15.02
CA ASN A 221 -2.88 -7.85 -14.58
C ASN A 221 -4.14 -6.99 -14.44
N TYR A 222 -5.22 -7.24 -15.19
CA TYR A 222 -6.48 -6.53 -14.95
C TYR A 222 -7.10 -6.90 -13.59
N HIS A 223 -6.95 -8.17 -13.13
CA HIS A 223 -7.37 -8.56 -11.79
C HIS A 223 -6.53 -7.86 -10.72
N ARG A 224 -5.20 -7.79 -10.93
CA ARG A 224 -4.29 -7.07 -10.03
C ARG A 224 -4.62 -5.57 -9.97
N ALA A 225 -4.94 -4.95 -11.10
CA ALA A 225 -5.37 -3.56 -11.18
C ALA A 225 -6.66 -3.30 -10.39
N ALA A 226 -7.65 -4.20 -10.49
CA ALA A 226 -8.88 -4.10 -9.70
C ALA A 226 -8.62 -4.21 -8.18
N ILE A 227 -7.73 -5.11 -7.74
CA ILE A 227 -7.33 -5.19 -6.33
C ILE A 227 -6.55 -3.94 -5.92
N LEU A 228 -5.65 -3.46 -6.77
CA LEU A 228 -4.85 -2.27 -6.50
C LEU A 228 -5.75 -1.05 -6.29
N TYR A 229 -6.80 -0.89 -7.11
CA TYR A 229 -7.81 0.14 -6.90
C TYR A 229 -8.45 0.04 -5.51
N LEU A 230 -9.00 -1.13 -5.13
CA LEU A 230 -9.60 -1.32 -3.81
C LEU A 230 -8.60 -1.11 -2.65
N LEU A 231 -7.33 -1.47 -2.86
CA LEU A 231 -6.27 -1.27 -1.90
C LEU A 231 -5.93 0.21 -1.71
N VAL A 232 -5.91 1.00 -2.79
CA VAL A 232 -5.72 2.45 -2.76
C VAL A 232 -6.88 3.13 -2.02
N GLU A 233 -8.13 2.73 -2.29
CA GLU A 233 -9.30 3.24 -1.56
C GLU A 233 -9.20 2.97 -0.05
N GLY A 234 -8.73 1.75 0.32
CA GLY A 234 -8.44 1.40 1.70
C GLY A 234 -7.28 2.21 2.32
N LEU A 235 -6.22 2.49 1.54
CA LEU A 235 -5.08 3.30 1.96
C LEU A 235 -5.48 4.75 2.24
N MET A 236 -6.31 5.35 1.38
CA MET A 236 -6.81 6.72 1.56
C MET A 236 -7.63 6.85 2.85
N SER A 237 -8.47 5.87 3.16
CA SER A 237 -9.20 5.83 4.43
C SER A 237 -8.27 5.78 5.65
N ASP A 238 -7.21 4.97 5.59
CA ASP A 238 -6.23 4.86 6.68
C ASP A 238 -5.41 6.15 6.84
N LEU A 239 -5.00 6.77 5.74
CA LEU A 239 -4.30 8.05 5.72
C LEU A 239 -5.17 9.17 6.30
N PHE A 240 -6.44 9.25 5.88
CA PHE A 240 -7.37 10.25 6.40
C PHE A 240 -7.58 10.10 7.91
N MET A 241 -7.70 8.85 8.39
CA MET A 241 -7.83 8.57 9.82
C MET A 241 -6.61 8.99 10.63
N LEU A 242 -5.41 8.95 10.05
CA LEU A 242 -4.18 9.39 10.71
C LEU A 242 -4.11 10.91 10.86
N ILE A 243 -4.66 11.65 9.92
CA ILE A 243 -4.68 13.13 9.97
C ILE A 243 -5.89 13.68 10.72
N ALA A 244 -6.90 12.84 10.96
CA ALA A 244 -8.13 13.25 11.65
C ALA A 244 -8.25 12.72 13.08
N GLN A 245 -7.33 11.86 13.56
CA GLN A 245 -7.41 11.33 14.92
C GLN A 245 -6.10 11.50 15.66
N ASP A 246 -6.20 11.99 16.89
CA ASP A 246 -5.09 12.05 17.82
C ASP A 246 -5.06 10.85 18.78
N GLY A 247 -3.87 10.59 19.31
CA GLY A 247 -3.66 9.67 20.44
C GLY A 247 -3.19 8.27 20.06
N PHE A 248 -3.14 7.39 21.06
CA PHE A 248 -2.55 6.04 20.94
C PHE A 248 -3.24 5.17 19.88
N ILE A 249 -4.57 5.30 19.76
CA ILE A 249 -5.36 4.57 18.79
C ILE A 249 -4.99 5.00 17.35
N ALA A 250 -4.73 6.28 17.10
CA ALA A 250 -4.25 6.76 15.81
C ALA A 250 -2.88 6.17 15.48
N LYS A 251 -2.00 6.04 16.50
CA LYS A 251 -0.70 5.40 16.32
C LYS A 251 -0.79 3.93 15.89
N ILE A 252 -1.84 3.21 16.29
CA ILE A 252 -2.09 1.83 15.80
C ILE A 252 -2.47 1.82 14.32
N GLN A 253 -3.15 2.86 13.82
CA GLN A 253 -3.55 2.96 12.41
C GLN A 253 -2.35 2.98 11.46
N TYR A 254 -1.18 3.45 11.92
CA TYR A 254 0.07 3.40 11.16
C TYR A 254 0.48 1.96 10.78
N ILE A 255 0.16 0.96 11.60
CA ILE A 255 0.43 -0.44 11.28
C ILE A 255 -0.40 -0.87 10.07
N SER A 256 -1.68 -0.46 10.03
CA SER A 256 -2.57 -0.71 8.89
C SER A 256 -2.06 -0.02 7.63
N LEU A 257 -1.64 1.24 7.74
CA LEU A 257 -1.05 2.01 6.64
C LEU A 257 0.17 1.30 6.06
N GLY A 258 1.14 0.93 6.91
CA GLY A 258 2.35 0.24 6.49
C GLY A 258 2.04 -1.08 5.78
N TYR A 259 1.12 -1.88 6.32
CA TYR A 259 0.72 -3.14 5.69
C TYR A 259 0.03 -2.94 4.33
N ASN A 260 -0.86 -1.97 4.20
CA ASN A 260 -1.52 -1.66 2.93
C ASN A 260 -0.51 -1.16 1.89
N LEU A 261 0.45 -0.33 2.30
CA LEU A 261 1.50 0.19 1.43
C LEU A 261 2.49 -0.90 0.97
N SER A 262 2.88 -1.82 1.85
CA SER A 262 3.62 -3.03 1.47
C SER A 262 2.83 -3.87 0.44
N GLY A 263 1.51 -3.97 0.61
CA GLY A 263 0.61 -4.58 -0.36
C GLY A 263 0.64 -3.89 -1.73
N VAL A 264 0.66 -2.56 -1.78
CA VAL A 264 0.76 -1.77 -3.02
C VAL A 264 2.08 -2.07 -3.72
N LEU A 265 3.21 -1.98 -3.01
CA LEU A 265 4.54 -2.26 -3.56
C LEU A 265 4.64 -3.68 -4.10
N SER A 266 4.15 -4.68 -3.35
CA SER A 266 4.13 -6.08 -3.76
C SER A 266 3.29 -6.28 -5.02
N MET A 267 2.09 -5.67 -5.08
CA MET A 267 1.19 -5.82 -6.23
C MET A 267 1.77 -5.20 -7.50
N LEU A 268 2.35 -4.00 -7.39
CA LEU A 268 3.00 -3.32 -8.52
C LEU A 268 4.18 -4.14 -9.04
N PHE A 269 5.01 -4.68 -8.15
CA PHE A 269 6.12 -5.53 -8.57
C PHE A 269 5.64 -6.84 -9.20
N GLU A 270 4.61 -7.50 -8.66
CA GLU A 270 4.00 -8.69 -9.29
C GLU A 270 3.47 -8.40 -10.69
N MET A 271 2.89 -7.22 -10.93
CA MET A 271 2.44 -6.80 -12.26
C MET A 271 3.63 -6.69 -13.22
N VAL A 272 4.69 -5.99 -12.82
CA VAL A 272 5.93 -5.85 -13.63
C VAL A 272 6.58 -7.22 -13.89
N GLU A 273 6.68 -8.07 -12.86
CA GLU A 273 7.25 -9.41 -12.95
C GLU A 273 6.45 -10.29 -13.93
N SER A 274 5.11 -10.20 -13.89
CA SER A 274 4.24 -10.96 -14.81
C SER A 274 4.32 -10.48 -16.27
N MET A 275 4.72 -9.23 -16.52
CA MET A 275 4.93 -8.69 -17.86
C MET A 275 6.25 -9.16 -18.47
N LYS A 276 7.12 -9.82 -17.71
CA LYS A 276 8.47 -10.29 -18.13
C LYS A 276 9.37 -9.15 -18.67
N TRP A 277 9.21 -7.95 -18.14
CA TRP A 277 10.00 -6.77 -18.54
C TRP A 277 11.41 -6.74 -17.95
N LEU A 278 11.67 -7.53 -16.91
CA LEU A 278 12.97 -7.63 -16.26
C LEU A 278 13.66 -8.93 -16.66
N SER A 279 14.97 -8.86 -16.92
CA SER A 279 15.78 -10.08 -17.04
C SER A 279 15.86 -10.80 -15.69
N GLU A 280 16.12 -12.10 -15.70
CA GLU A 280 16.11 -12.93 -14.49
C GLU A 280 17.07 -12.41 -13.41
N LYS A 281 18.26 -11.95 -13.82
CA LYS A 281 19.26 -11.36 -12.91
C LYS A 281 18.71 -10.12 -12.19
N TRP A 282 18.07 -9.20 -12.93
CA TRP A 282 17.49 -7.99 -12.35
C TRP A 282 16.23 -8.28 -11.53
N ARG A 283 15.39 -9.21 -11.99
CA ARG A 283 14.22 -9.69 -11.25
C ARG A 283 14.62 -10.22 -9.88
N CYS A 284 15.59 -11.13 -9.82
CA CYS A 284 16.09 -11.71 -8.58
C CYS A 284 16.77 -10.65 -7.70
N LEU A 285 17.57 -9.75 -8.27
CA LEU A 285 18.20 -8.66 -7.52
C LEU A 285 17.16 -7.80 -6.81
N VAL A 286 16.16 -7.28 -7.55
CA VAL A 286 15.10 -6.43 -6.98
C VAL A 286 14.30 -7.21 -5.93
N LYS A 287 13.93 -8.46 -6.23
CA LYS A 287 13.14 -9.30 -5.33
C LYS A 287 13.89 -9.56 -4.01
N ARG A 288 15.17 -9.94 -4.08
CA ARG A 288 16.00 -10.17 -2.88
C ARG A 288 16.30 -8.89 -2.11
N LEU A 289 16.52 -7.78 -2.79
CA LEU A 289 16.89 -6.51 -2.16
C LEU A 289 15.69 -5.82 -1.48
N VAL A 290 14.52 -5.82 -2.12
CA VAL A 290 13.35 -5.01 -1.71
C VAL A 290 12.19 -5.87 -1.17
N PHE A 291 12.06 -7.12 -1.62
CA PHE A 291 10.95 -8.01 -1.31
C PHE A 291 11.44 -9.25 -0.55
N ASN A 292 12.03 -9.03 0.63
CA ASN A 292 12.47 -10.10 1.51
C ASN A 292 11.79 -10.06 2.88
N TYR A 293 11.65 -11.23 3.51
CA TYR A 293 10.97 -11.39 4.79
C TYR A 293 11.65 -10.66 5.95
N GLU A 294 12.97 -10.53 5.90
CA GLU A 294 13.75 -9.89 6.95
C GLU A 294 13.47 -8.39 7.07
N THR A 295 13.23 -7.70 5.94
CA THR A 295 13.07 -6.24 5.91
C THR A 295 11.68 -5.75 5.51
N ALA A 296 10.80 -6.62 5.02
CA ALA A 296 9.49 -6.27 4.44
C ALA A 296 8.52 -5.50 5.35
N LEU A 297 8.77 -5.36 6.65
CA LEU A 297 7.96 -4.52 7.55
C LEU A 297 8.76 -3.43 8.27
N VAL A 298 10.09 -3.43 8.13
CA VAL A 298 10.97 -2.47 8.80
C VAL A 298 10.80 -1.09 8.18
N GLY A 299 10.85 -1.00 6.85
CA GLY A 299 10.67 0.26 6.12
C GLY A 299 9.30 0.87 6.39
N GLU A 300 8.25 0.05 6.36
CA GLU A 300 6.87 0.42 6.67
C GLU A 300 6.72 0.99 8.07
N PHE A 301 7.31 0.32 9.07
CA PHE A 301 7.24 0.75 10.47
C PHE A 301 7.98 2.07 10.71
N CYS A 302 9.17 2.22 10.13
CA CYS A 302 9.94 3.47 10.20
C CYS A 302 9.20 4.63 9.50
N CYS A 303 8.64 4.36 8.31
CA CYS A 303 7.87 5.37 7.56
C CYS A 303 6.61 5.78 8.32
N ALA A 304 5.88 4.83 8.89
CA ALA A 304 4.77 5.06 9.80
C ALA A 304 5.14 6.01 10.95
N ALA A 305 6.26 5.77 11.63
CA ALA A 305 6.70 6.60 12.75
C ALA A 305 7.11 8.03 12.33
N ALA A 306 7.65 8.20 11.12
CA ALA A 306 8.13 9.50 10.62
C ALA A 306 7.07 10.29 9.82
N MET A 307 5.94 9.68 9.47
CA MET A 307 4.95 10.23 8.53
C MET A 307 4.45 11.62 8.92
N GLN A 308 4.10 11.81 10.18
CA GLN A 308 3.55 13.08 10.68
C GLN A 308 4.55 14.23 10.55
N SER A 309 5.81 13.98 10.91
CA SER A 309 6.90 14.94 10.75
C SER A 309 7.17 15.24 9.29
N TYR A 310 7.14 14.21 8.43
CA TYR A 310 7.32 14.36 6.99
C TYR A 310 6.22 15.24 6.36
N LEU A 311 4.94 14.99 6.66
CA LEU A 311 3.82 15.80 6.17
C LEU A 311 3.93 17.26 6.61
N THR A 312 4.26 17.49 7.88
CA THR A 312 4.44 18.84 8.42
C THR A 312 5.58 19.59 7.73
N LEU A 313 6.72 18.92 7.54
CA LEU A 313 7.89 19.50 6.86
C LEU A 313 7.57 19.81 5.39
N LEU A 314 6.87 18.91 4.71
CA LEU A 314 6.48 19.08 3.32
C LEU A 314 5.55 20.28 3.15
N ASN A 315 4.53 20.40 4.01
CA ASN A 315 3.59 21.53 3.95
C ASN A 315 4.27 22.86 4.30
N ARG A 316 5.25 22.87 5.20
CA ARG A 316 6.03 24.07 5.54
C ARG A 316 7.14 24.41 4.55
N SER A 317 7.35 23.60 3.51
CA SER A 317 8.33 23.88 2.44
C SER A 317 7.83 24.97 1.48
N SER A 318 8.55 25.17 0.37
CA SER A 318 8.13 26.09 -0.71
C SER A 318 6.73 25.77 -1.28
N LEU A 319 6.19 24.57 -1.03
CA LEU A 319 4.79 24.21 -1.32
C LEU A 319 3.76 25.13 -0.65
N LYS A 320 4.13 25.84 0.42
CA LYS A 320 3.28 26.88 1.02
C LYS A 320 2.99 28.05 0.07
N HIS A 321 3.90 28.32 -0.87
CA HIS A 321 3.81 29.44 -1.79
C HIS A 321 3.20 29.07 -3.15
N THR A 322 2.97 27.79 -3.41
CA THR A 322 2.27 27.36 -4.61
C THR A 322 0.77 27.60 -4.43
N GLN A 323 0.30 28.78 -4.83
CA GLN A 323 -1.10 28.97 -5.16
C GLN A 323 -1.34 28.48 -6.59
N PRO A 324 -2.46 27.82 -6.88
CA PRO A 324 -2.77 27.48 -8.26
C PRO A 324 -2.92 28.77 -9.05
N GLU A 325 -2.10 28.95 -10.08
CA GLU A 325 -2.47 29.82 -11.19
C GLU A 325 -3.79 29.27 -11.76
N GLU A 326 -4.72 30.15 -12.12
CA GLU A 326 -6.10 29.85 -12.54
C GLU A 326 -6.22 28.78 -13.66
N ALA A 327 -5.11 28.40 -14.30
CA ALA A 327 -5.04 27.41 -15.37
C ALA A 327 -5.09 25.93 -14.92
N ALA A 328 -4.79 25.59 -13.66
CA ALA A 328 -4.77 24.19 -13.19
C ALA A 328 -5.92 23.89 -12.20
N SER A 329 -6.77 22.91 -12.53
CA SER A 329 -7.82 22.42 -11.62
C SER A 329 -7.21 21.94 -10.29
N TYR A 330 -7.83 22.29 -9.15
CA TYR A 330 -7.48 21.78 -7.81
C TYR A 330 -7.32 20.25 -7.75
N TYR A 331 -8.05 19.54 -8.62
CA TYR A 331 -7.94 18.10 -8.77
C TYR A 331 -6.56 17.65 -9.31
N VAL A 332 -6.04 18.32 -10.33
CA VAL A 332 -4.72 18.03 -10.93
C VAL A 332 -3.61 18.38 -9.95
N TRP A 333 -3.73 19.52 -9.27
CA TRP A 333 -2.75 19.94 -8.27
C TRP A 333 -2.72 18.99 -7.06
N SER A 334 -3.87 18.45 -6.67
CA SER A 334 -3.94 17.40 -5.67
C SER A 334 -3.24 16.12 -6.09
N LEU A 335 -3.33 15.72 -7.36
CA LEU A 335 -2.60 14.56 -7.87
C LEU A 335 -1.08 14.78 -7.78
N ALA A 336 -0.60 15.99 -8.11
CA ALA A 336 0.80 16.35 -7.93
C ALA A 336 1.22 16.33 -6.45
N GLY A 337 0.44 16.94 -5.56
CA GLY A 337 0.71 16.97 -4.11
C GLY A 337 0.76 15.58 -3.48
N HIS A 338 -0.25 14.75 -3.73
CA HIS A 338 -0.25 13.35 -3.28
C HIS A 338 0.87 12.54 -3.95
N GLY A 339 1.20 12.81 -5.21
CA GLY A 339 2.31 12.19 -5.92
C GLY A 339 3.64 12.40 -5.22
N VAL A 340 3.94 13.63 -4.79
CA VAL A 340 5.16 13.94 -4.03
C VAL A 340 5.20 13.16 -2.71
N ILE A 341 4.09 13.11 -1.98
CA ILE A 341 3.98 12.36 -0.73
C ILE A 341 4.24 10.88 -0.96
N VAL A 342 3.50 10.27 -1.89
CA VAL A 342 3.59 8.82 -2.15
C VAL A 342 4.98 8.45 -2.65
N LEU A 343 5.58 9.23 -3.56
CA LEU A 343 6.93 8.97 -4.06
C LEU A 343 7.99 9.09 -2.96
N GLY A 344 7.88 10.11 -2.10
CA GLY A 344 8.79 10.27 -0.96
C GLY A 344 8.70 9.10 0.01
N ILE A 345 7.48 8.71 0.38
CA ILE A 345 7.20 7.54 1.22
C ILE A 345 7.78 6.25 0.60
N VAL A 346 7.51 6.00 -0.68
CA VAL A 346 8.00 4.80 -1.38
C VAL A 346 9.52 4.80 -1.44
N ALA A 347 10.15 5.93 -1.74
CA ALA A 347 11.61 6.06 -1.77
C ALA A 347 12.23 5.74 -0.40
N THR A 348 11.66 6.25 0.69
CA THR A 348 12.11 5.96 2.05
C THR A 348 11.98 4.47 2.39
N ILE A 349 10.83 3.86 2.11
CA ILE A 349 10.60 2.43 2.41
C ILE A 349 11.56 1.55 1.63
N VAL A 350 11.69 1.78 0.32
CA VAL A 350 12.58 1.01 -0.54
C VAL A 350 14.03 1.17 -0.08
N SER A 351 14.45 2.39 0.28
CA SER A 351 15.80 2.65 0.79
C SER A 351 16.08 1.89 2.09
N ILE A 352 15.17 1.96 3.08
CA ILE A 352 15.35 1.26 4.37
C ILE A 352 15.38 -0.25 4.15
N ARG A 353 14.48 -0.80 3.32
CA ARG A 353 14.44 -2.23 3.00
C ARG A 353 15.73 -2.69 2.31
N ALA A 354 16.21 -1.93 1.34
CA ALA A 354 17.43 -2.22 0.60
C ALA A 354 18.65 -2.16 1.52
N THR A 355 18.81 -1.10 2.32
CA THR A 355 19.90 -0.97 3.29
C THR A 355 19.88 -2.10 4.31
N GLY A 356 18.72 -2.43 4.87
CA GLY A 356 18.57 -3.56 5.80
C GLY A 356 18.95 -4.90 5.16
N ALA A 357 18.57 -5.12 3.90
CA ALA A 357 18.90 -6.34 3.18
C ALA A 357 20.41 -6.44 2.92
N LEU A 358 21.04 -5.35 2.47
CA LEU A 358 22.49 -5.27 2.25
C LEU A 358 23.25 -5.62 3.54
N ILE A 359 22.84 -5.03 4.66
CA ILE A 359 23.42 -5.29 5.98
C ILE A 359 23.23 -6.76 6.36
N ALA A 360 22.00 -7.29 6.29
CA ALA A 360 21.68 -8.66 6.67
C ALA A 360 22.47 -9.69 5.85
N VAL A 361 22.56 -9.50 4.53
CA VAL A 361 23.31 -10.39 3.64
C VAL A 361 24.81 -10.29 3.89
N ARG A 362 25.34 -9.07 4.10
CA ARG A 362 26.77 -8.88 4.41
C ARG A 362 27.18 -9.54 5.71
N PHE A 363 26.33 -9.50 6.74
CA PHE A 363 26.56 -10.17 8.01
C PHE A 363 26.43 -11.70 7.91
N THR A 364 25.44 -12.20 7.17
CA THR A 364 25.15 -13.63 7.10
C THR A 364 26.13 -14.40 6.19
N PHE A 365 26.48 -13.81 5.05
CA PHE A 365 27.24 -14.51 3.99
C PHE A 365 28.65 -13.95 3.77
N GLY A 366 29.04 -12.90 4.50
CA GLY A 366 30.32 -12.22 4.30
C GLY A 366 30.48 -11.54 2.93
N SER A 367 29.46 -11.56 2.07
CA SER A 367 29.50 -11.05 0.69
C SER A 367 28.11 -10.63 0.21
N LEU A 368 28.06 -9.79 -0.83
CA LEU A 368 26.81 -9.36 -1.47
C LEU A 368 26.44 -10.23 -2.69
N LYS A 369 27.22 -11.29 -2.97
CA LYS A 369 26.97 -12.24 -4.07
C LYS A 369 25.55 -12.84 -4.05
N PRO A 370 24.94 -13.16 -2.89
CA PRO A 370 23.58 -13.69 -2.87
C PRO A 370 22.53 -12.82 -3.54
N PHE A 371 22.77 -11.54 -3.82
CA PHE A 371 21.81 -10.71 -4.55
C PHE A 371 21.76 -11.00 -6.06
N THR A 372 22.85 -11.46 -6.66
CA THR A 372 22.97 -11.60 -8.12
C THR A 372 23.19 -13.03 -8.60
N THR A 373 23.58 -13.95 -7.71
CA THR A 373 23.78 -15.37 -8.05
C THR A 373 22.48 -16.06 -8.41
N ALA A 374 22.46 -16.82 -9.50
CA ALA A 374 21.29 -17.59 -9.92
C ALA A 374 20.90 -18.67 -8.90
N CYS A 375 19.59 -18.92 -8.77
CA CYS A 375 19.05 -20.03 -8.00
C CYS A 375 17.81 -20.57 -8.71
N SER A 376 17.85 -21.82 -9.13
CA SER A 376 16.83 -22.48 -9.95
C SER A 376 15.46 -22.53 -9.27
N VAL A 377 15.44 -22.61 -7.93
CA VAL A 377 14.20 -22.51 -7.12
C VAL A 377 13.54 -21.13 -7.26
N ASP A 378 14.31 -20.05 -7.25
CA ASP A 378 13.74 -18.69 -7.43
C ASP A 378 13.13 -18.51 -8.81
N SER A 379 13.73 -19.14 -9.82
CA SER A 379 13.22 -19.16 -11.20
C SER A 379 11.95 -20.00 -11.32
N ALA A 380 11.90 -21.17 -10.68
CA ALA A 380 10.70 -22.03 -10.65
C ALA A 380 9.53 -21.38 -9.90
N LEU A 381 9.81 -20.74 -8.76
CA LEU A 381 8.80 -19.99 -8.01
C LEU A 381 8.31 -18.79 -8.83
N GLY A 382 9.22 -17.99 -9.39
CA GLY A 382 8.86 -16.81 -10.19
C GLY A 382 7.87 -15.90 -9.45
N VAL A 383 6.78 -15.53 -10.14
CA VAL A 383 5.68 -14.70 -9.59
C VAL A 383 4.91 -15.41 -8.46
N ARG A 384 5.03 -16.73 -8.29
CA ARG A 384 4.25 -17.50 -7.30
C ARG A 384 4.71 -17.25 -5.86
N SER A 385 6.00 -16.97 -5.66
CA SER A 385 6.52 -16.49 -4.37
C SER A 385 6.27 -15.00 -4.24
N LYS A 386 5.76 -14.58 -3.08
CA LYS A 386 5.56 -13.17 -2.75
C LYS A 386 6.89 -12.52 -2.38
N MET A 387 7.67 -13.13 -1.49
CA MET A 387 8.92 -12.59 -0.97
C MET A 387 9.99 -13.68 -0.81
N ILE A 388 11.25 -13.27 -0.65
CA ILE A 388 12.39 -14.16 -0.47
C ILE A 388 12.86 -14.18 0.98
N LEU A 389 13.31 -15.33 1.46
CA LEU A 389 13.94 -15.46 2.79
C LEU A 389 15.46 -15.46 2.62
N LEU A 390 16.12 -14.31 2.81
CA LEU A 390 17.55 -14.14 2.54
C LEU A 390 18.43 -15.04 3.41
N SER A 391 18.11 -15.14 4.71
CA SER A 391 18.77 -16.03 5.67
C SER A 391 18.53 -17.52 5.39
N GLY A 392 17.62 -17.82 4.47
CA GLY A 392 17.23 -19.16 4.07
C GLY A 392 18.13 -19.79 3.02
N TYR A 393 19.04 -19.01 2.41
CA TYR A 393 20.05 -19.54 1.49
C TYR A 393 21.25 -20.15 2.23
N VAL A 394 21.98 -20.98 1.49
CA VAL A 394 23.26 -21.57 1.88
C VAL A 394 24.13 -21.74 0.63
N TRP A 395 25.45 -21.63 0.81
CA TRP A 395 26.43 -21.95 -0.23
C TRP A 395 26.81 -23.42 -0.14
N VAL A 396 26.65 -24.15 -1.24
CA VAL A 396 27.07 -25.56 -1.37
C VAL A 396 27.81 -25.66 -2.69
N ASP A 397 29.07 -26.09 -2.66
CA ASP A 397 29.92 -26.25 -3.85
C ASP A 397 30.00 -24.99 -4.74
N GLY A 398 30.02 -23.81 -4.13
CA GLY A 398 30.04 -22.53 -4.85
C GLY A 398 28.70 -22.12 -5.47
N GLU A 399 27.63 -22.88 -5.24
CA GLU A 399 26.28 -22.60 -5.72
C GLU A 399 25.35 -22.11 -4.61
N LEU A 400 24.44 -21.21 -4.97
CA LEU A 400 23.44 -20.69 -4.04
C LEU A 400 22.23 -21.61 -4.02
N ARG A 401 21.95 -22.23 -2.87
CA ARG A 401 20.84 -23.16 -2.65
C ARG A 401 19.98 -22.74 -1.47
N TYR A 402 18.72 -23.14 -1.45
CA TYR A 402 17.85 -23.04 -0.29
C TYR A 402 18.05 -24.21 0.65
N LYS A 403 18.07 -23.91 1.95
CA LYS A 403 17.99 -24.93 3.00
C LYS A 403 16.64 -25.63 2.95
N VAL A 404 16.60 -26.91 3.31
CA VAL A 404 15.36 -27.72 3.42
C VAL A 404 14.33 -27.03 4.32
N GLU A 405 14.77 -26.50 5.47
CA GLU A 405 13.93 -25.74 6.39
C GLU A 405 13.25 -24.53 5.75
N THR A 406 13.91 -23.89 4.78
CA THR A 406 13.38 -22.74 4.06
C THR A 406 12.38 -23.17 3.00
N LEU A 407 12.64 -24.27 2.29
CA LEU A 407 11.65 -24.83 1.37
C LEU A 407 10.36 -25.17 2.12
N LYS A 408 10.49 -25.78 3.30
CA LYS A 408 9.37 -26.05 4.20
C LYS A 408 8.64 -24.77 4.64
N SER A 409 9.34 -23.69 4.97
CA SER A 409 8.70 -22.43 5.40
C SER A 409 7.87 -21.77 4.30
N PHE A 410 8.24 -21.97 3.04
CA PHE A 410 7.42 -21.61 1.88
C PHE A 410 6.25 -22.58 1.63
N GLY A 411 6.17 -23.68 2.38
CA GLY A 411 5.23 -24.78 2.15
C GLY A 411 5.51 -25.57 0.89
N ILE A 412 6.77 -25.57 0.43
CA ILE A 412 7.25 -26.38 -0.67
C ILE A 412 7.47 -27.80 -0.16
N VAL A 413 6.97 -28.77 -0.91
CA VAL A 413 7.10 -30.21 -0.62
C VAL A 413 7.56 -30.94 -1.89
N SER A 414 8.07 -32.14 -1.71
CA SER A 414 8.43 -33.04 -2.80
C SER A 414 7.30 -34.02 -3.08
N ILE A 415 7.24 -34.48 -4.32
CA ILE A 415 6.50 -35.66 -4.75
C ILE A 415 7.46 -36.51 -5.59
N GLU A 416 7.32 -37.82 -5.49
CA GLU A 416 7.95 -38.77 -6.41
C GLU A 416 6.86 -39.27 -7.36
N GLU A 417 7.04 -39.05 -8.66
CA GLU A 417 6.14 -39.56 -9.70
C GLU A 417 6.43 -41.03 -10.00
N GLU A 418 5.53 -41.70 -10.74
CA GLU A 418 5.62 -43.14 -11.02
C GLU A 418 6.89 -43.54 -11.79
N ASP A 419 7.48 -42.60 -12.51
CA ASP A 419 8.74 -42.74 -13.24
C ASP A 419 9.99 -42.52 -12.37
N GLY A 420 9.81 -42.28 -11.06
CA GLY A 420 10.88 -41.95 -10.12
C GLY A 420 11.34 -40.50 -10.16
N ALA A 421 10.70 -39.63 -10.96
CA ALA A 421 11.05 -38.22 -11.03
C ALA A 421 10.60 -37.49 -9.75
N SER A 422 11.54 -36.83 -9.08
CA SER A 422 11.21 -35.95 -7.96
C SER A 422 10.76 -34.59 -8.48
N CYS A 423 9.63 -34.09 -7.98
CA CYS A 423 9.06 -32.82 -8.41
C CYS A 423 8.83 -31.85 -7.25
N LEU A 424 8.92 -30.55 -7.55
CA LEU A 424 8.69 -29.45 -6.63
C LEU A 424 7.21 -29.06 -6.63
N VAL A 425 6.58 -29.16 -5.46
CA VAL A 425 5.14 -28.98 -5.27
C VAL A 425 4.85 -27.82 -4.33
N ILE A 426 3.86 -27.00 -4.67
CA ILE A 426 3.35 -25.92 -3.82
C ILE A 426 1.84 -25.96 -3.67
N HIS A 427 1.33 -25.29 -2.64
CA HIS A 427 -0.09 -25.02 -2.50
C HIS A 427 -0.54 -23.87 -3.42
N LYS A 428 -1.53 -24.13 -4.27
CA LYS A 428 -2.11 -23.14 -5.17
C LYS A 428 -3.16 -22.28 -4.45
N LEU A 429 -2.81 -21.03 -4.21
CA LEU A 429 -3.76 -20.02 -3.74
C LEU A 429 -4.75 -19.66 -4.88
N ARG A 430 -6.04 -19.99 -4.68
CA ARG A 430 -7.13 -19.56 -5.56
C ARG A 430 -7.83 -18.33 -4.98
N TRP A 431 -8.61 -17.63 -5.81
CA TRP A 431 -9.33 -16.41 -5.43
C TRP A 431 -10.23 -16.60 -4.20
N LEU A 432 -11.25 -17.45 -4.35
CA LEU A 432 -12.27 -17.70 -3.32
C LEU A 432 -12.36 -19.19 -2.93
N ALA A 433 -12.09 -20.07 -3.89
CA ALA A 433 -12.16 -21.51 -3.67
C ALA A 433 -11.00 -22.01 -2.80
N ILE A 434 -11.28 -22.99 -1.94
CA ILE A 434 -10.27 -23.64 -1.09
C ILE A 434 -10.37 -25.16 -1.30
N PRO A 435 -10.08 -25.64 -2.52
CA PRO A 435 -10.26 -27.05 -2.89
C PRO A 435 -9.42 -27.94 -1.98
N ARG A 436 -9.86 -29.17 -1.72
CA ARG A 436 -9.07 -30.12 -0.90
C ARG A 436 -7.78 -30.55 -1.61
N GLN A 437 -7.85 -30.69 -2.94
CA GLN A 437 -6.70 -30.89 -3.82
C GLN A 437 -6.26 -29.54 -4.37
N ASP A 438 -5.38 -28.90 -3.62
CA ASP A 438 -4.88 -27.56 -3.91
C ASP A 438 -3.38 -27.55 -4.25
N MET A 439 -2.71 -28.70 -4.19
CA MET A 439 -1.29 -28.80 -4.50
C MET A 439 -1.04 -28.97 -6.00
N ILE A 440 -0.01 -28.30 -6.48
CA ILE A 440 0.39 -28.30 -7.89
C ILE A 440 1.90 -28.52 -8.00
N VAL A 441 2.29 -29.29 -9.01
CA VAL A 441 3.69 -29.42 -9.43
C VAL A 441 4.07 -28.20 -10.25
N ILE A 442 5.23 -27.60 -9.97
CA ILE A 442 5.72 -26.40 -10.66
C ILE A 442 7.15 -26.53 -11.22
N GLY A 443 7.85 -27.62 -10.90
CA GLY A 443 9.15 -27.91 -11.48
C GLY A 443 9.61 -29.34 -11.22
N GLU A 444 10.49 -29.83 -12.07
CA GLU A 444 11.14 -31.14 -11.97
C GLU A 444 12.51 -30.97 -11.33
N VAL A 445 12.88 -31.88 -10.43
CA VAL A 445 14.10 -31.82 -9.63
C VAL A 445 15.12 -32.79 -10.22
N HIS A 446 16.21 -32.24 -10.75
CA HIS A 446 17.36 -33.01 -11.21
C HIS A 446 18.53 -32.76 -10.27
N GLU A 447 18.92 -33.79 -9.52
CA GLU A 447 19.91 -33.71 -8.44
C GLU A 447 19.53 -32.67 -7.37
N SER A 448 20.05 -31.44 -7.48
CA SER A 448 19.75 -30.31 -6.59
C SER A 448 19.13 -29.13 -7.34
N ARG A 449 18.91 -29.23 -8.66
CA ARG A 449 18.41 -28.14 -9.51
C ARG A 449 16.93 -28.34 -9.80
N VAL A 450 16.21 -27.24 -9.94
CA VAL A 450 14.78 -27.26 -10.28
C VAL A 450 14.56 -26.68 -11.67
N GLN A 451 14.07 -27.50 -12.59
CA GLN A 451 13.66 -27.06 -13.92
C GLN A 451 12.17 -26.72 -13.90
N PRO A 452 11.75 -25.48 -14.23
CA PRO A 452 10.33 -25.13 -14.27
C PRO A 452 9.58 -25.99 -15.31
N CYS A 453 8.40 -26.50 -14.93
CA CYS A 453 7.57 -27.35 -15.80
C CYS A 453 6.16 -26.75 -16.00
N ILE A 454 5.36 -27.41 -16.86
CA ILE A 454 3.93 -27.08 -17.00
C ILE A 454 3.22 -27.45 -15.70
N GLU A 455 2.38 -26.54 -15.22
CA GLU A 455 1.63 -26.75 -13.98
C GLU A 455 0.65 -27.92 -14.11
N ARG A 456 0.76 -28.89 -13.20
CA ARG A 456 -0.13 -30.07 -13.14
C ARG A 456 -0.58 -30.37 -11.70
N PRO A 457 -1.75 -31.00 -11.49
CA PRO A 457 -2.21 -31.41 -10.17
C PRO A 457 -1.23 -32.39 -9.51
N CYS A 458 -1.06 -32.28 -8.19
CA CYS A 458 -0.31 -33.27 -7.41
C CYS A 458 -1.19 -34.51 -7.14
N THR A 459 -0.79 -35.66 -7.66
CA THR A 459 -1.55 -36.94 -7.58
C THR A 459 -0.91 -38.00 -6.66
N GLY A 460 0.37 -37.84 -6.31
CA GLY A 460 1.13 -38.80 -5.50
C GLY A 460 1.30 -38.40 -4.02
N VAL A 461 2.10 -39.18 -3.31
CA VAL A 461 2.41 -38.97 -1.88
C VAL A 461 3.42 -37.85 -1.72
N VAL A 462 3.09 -36.87 -0.88
CA VAL A 462 3.98 -35.74 -0.61
C VAL A 462 4.96 -36.04 0.52
N SER A 463 6.21 -35.66 0.33
CA SER A 463 7.33 -35.80 1.28
C SER A 463 8.06 -34.45 1.47
N VAL A 464 8.99 -34.38 2.42
CA VAL A 464 9.90 -33.23 2.54
C VAL A 464 11.17 -33.58 1.78
N PHE A 465 11.77 -32.59 1.12
CA PHE A 465 13.09 -32.75 0.52
C PHE A 465 14.14 -33.12 1.57
N ASP A 466 14.98 -34.09 1.24
CA ASP A 466 16.11 -34.55 2.06
C ASP A 466 17.38 -33.70 1.86
N ARG A 467 17.37 -32.84 0.83
CA ARG A 467 18.55 -32.10 0.36
C ARG A 467 18.25 -30.64 0.05
N THR A 468 19.31 -29.84 -0.05
CA THR A 468 19.22 -28.43 -0.46
C THR A 468 18.98 -28.32 -1.97
N LEU A 469 18.18 -27.33 -2.39
CA LEU A 469 17.85 -27.13 -3.81
C LEU A 469 18.26 -25.73 -4.29
N GLY A 470 18.82 -25.62 -5.48
CA GLY A 470 19.20 -24.36 -6.11
C GLY A 470 20.20 -24.52 -7.25
N GLY A 471 21.21 -23.64 -7.29
CA GLY A 471 22.17 -23.56 -8.40
C GLY A 471 21.59 -22.93 -9.68
N PRO A 472 22.41 -22.70 -10.71
CA PRO A 472 21.92 -22.14 -11.97
C PRO A 472 21.03 -23.13 -12.73
N THR A 473 20.02 -22.65 -13.45
CA THR A 473 19.32 -23.46 -14.45
C THR A 473 20.26 -23.77 -15.60
N ASN A 474 20.26 -25.01 -16.12
CA ASN A 474 21.10 -25.38 -17.26
C ASN A 474 20.61 -24.64 -18.52
N THR A 475 21.26 -23.54 -18.87
CA THR A 475 21.25 -23.00 -20.23
C THR A 475 22.69 -22.92 -20.72
N ALA A 476 23.26 -24.10 -21.00
CA ALA A 476 24.40 -24.31 -21.89
C ALA A 476 24.60 -25.82 -22.09
N HIS A 477 23.70 -26.48 -22.81
CA HIS A 477 24.19 -27.52 -23.71
C HIS A 477 24.66 -26.75 -24.95
N GLU A 478 25.96 -26.45 -25.01
CA GLU A 478 26.61 -26.28 -26.30
C GLU A 478 26.27 -27.55 -27.11
N SER A 479 25.40 -27.37 -28.11
CA SER A 479 25.31 -28.38 -29.16
C SER A 479 26.68 -28.40 -29.84
N PRO A 480 27.28 -29.58 -30.07
CA PRO A 480 28.53 -29.65 -30.80
C PRO A 480 28.29 -29.01 -32.18
N LEU A 481 29.24 -28.16 -32.58
CA LEU A 481 29.38 -27.56 -33.90
C LEU A 481 28.82 -28.49 -35.00
N ILE A 482 27.63 -28.18 -35.51
CA ILE A 482 27.22 -28.69 -36.82
C ILE A 482 27.91 -27.79 -37.83
N GLU A 483 29.02 -28.32 -38.33
CA GLU A 483 29.76 -27.89 -39.50
C GLU A 483 28.80 -27.46 -40.62
N LYS A 484 28.98 -26.22 -41.11
CA LYS A 484 28.24 -25.69 -42.26
C LYS A 484 28.47 -26.61 -43.46
N GLN A 485 27.51 -27.47 -43.78
CA GLN A 485 27.43 -28.07 -45.10
C GLN A 485 27.01 -27.01 -46.11
N THR A 486 27.98 -26.61 -46.93
CA THR A 486 27.85 -25.76 -48.10
C THR A 486 26.92 -26.41 -49.11
N PHE A 487 25.70 -25.87 -49.28
CA PHE A 487 24.82 -26.27 -50.38
C PHE A 487 25.34 -25.69 -51.70
N VAL A 488 26.06 -26.50 -52.47
CA VAL A 488 26.36 -26.23 -53.87
C VAL A 488 25.09 -26.50 -54.68
N ARG A 489 24.58 -25.44 -55.30
CA ARG A 489 23.39 -25.44 -56.16
C ARG A 489 23.73 -26.09 -57.51
N GLN A 490 23.40 -27.35 -57.71
CA GLN A 490 23.33 -27.93 -59.06
C GLN A 490 21.98 -27.59 -59.70
N MET A 491 22.01 -26.81 -60.79
CA MET A 491 20.89 -26.66 -61.71
C MET A 491 20.77 -27.92 -62.58
N PRO A 492 19.56 -28.42 -62.86
CA PRO A 492 19.33 -29.30 -64.00
C PRO A 492 19.06 -28.47 -65.26
N TYR A 493 19.67 -28.91 -66.34
CA TYR A 493 19.48 -28.43 -67.71
C TYR A 493 18.12 -28.88 -68.28
N ARG A 494 17.59 -28.01 -69.18
CA ARG A 494 16.69 -28.24 -70.33
C ARG A 494 15.23 -28.64 -70.07
N THR A 495 14.31 -27.77 -70.50
CA THR A 495 13.96 -27.62 -71.93
C THR A 495 13.88 -26.17 -72.32
#